data_AF-A0A4Y8CA24-F1
#
_entry.id   AF-A0A4Y8CA24-F1
#
_cell.length_a   1.000
_cell.length_b   1.000
_cell.length_c   1.000
_cell.angle_alpha   90.00
_cell.angle_beta   90.00
_cell.angle_gamma   90.00
#
_symmetry.space_group_name_H-M   'P 1'
#
loop_
_entity.id
_entity.type
_entity.pdbx_description
1 polymer ?
#
loop_
_entity_poly.entity_id
_entity_poly.type
_entity_poly.pdbx_seq_one_letter_code
_entity_poly.pdbx_strand_id
1 'polypeptide(L)'
;LAKKIIECLNEEGYFEYDEEFLKEYSLEEIERVRARFKFLDPVGVGAKDYKEAFLFALENMELDEDIDEFCRMLIMDFENIQNYTKEPLYKEALAVLKRFSTPPFLEYFEDSRIIVPDIFVYKENGEI
;
A
#
# COMPACT_ATOMS: atom_id res chain seq x y z
N LEU A 1 -4.32 -13.43 15.97
CA LEU A 1 -4.36 -11.99 15.66
C LEU A 1 -3.78 -11.68 14.28
N ALA A 2 -2.50 -11.91 13.97
CA ALA A 2 -1.92 -11.59 12.65
C ALA A 2 -2.74 -12.14 11.46
N LYS A 3 -3.16 -13.42 11.50
CA LYS A 3 -4.04 -14.00 10.48
C LYS A 3 -5.38 -13.25 10.33
N LYS A 4 -6.01 -12.86 11.44
CA LYS A 4 -7.25 -12.08 11.43
C LYS A 4 -7.03 -10.69 10.81
N ILE A 5 -5.88 -10.06 11.07
CA ILE A 5 -5.49 -8.78 10.44
C ILE A 5 -5.31 -8.94 8.92
N ILE A 6 -4.75 -10.07 8.46
CA ILE A 6 -4.62 -10.36 7.02
C ILE A 6 -6.00 -10.51 6.36
N GLU A 7 -6.97 -11.12 7.05
CA GLU A 7 -8.35 -11.23 6.56
C GLU A 7 -9.08 -9.87 6.48
N CYS A 8 -8.52 -8.84 7.12
CA CYS A 8 -9.03 -7.46 7.13
C CYS A 8 -8.30 -6.55 6.11
N LEU A 9 -7.52 -7.12 5.19
CA LEU A 9 -6.88 -6.35 4.13
C LEU A 9 -7.84 -6.13 2.97
N ASN A 10 -7.89 -4.92 2.43
CA ASN A 10 -8.65 -4.62 1.23
C ASN A 10 -7.93 -5.08 -0.05
N GLU A 11 -8.55 -4.87 -1.21
CA GLU A 11 -8.02 -5.30 -2.51
C GLU A 11 -6.66 -4.66 -2.86
N GLU A 12 -6.36 -3.49 -2.29
CA GLU A 12 -5.09 -2.79 -2.46
C GLU A 12 -3.99 -3.26 -1.49
N GLY A 13 -4.37 -4.07 -0.48
CA GLY A 13 -3.48 -4.58 0.56
C GLY A 13 -3.37 -3.68 1.81
N TYR A 14 -4.24 -2.67 1.94
CA TYR A 14 -4.32 -1.82 3.13
C TYR A 14 -5.22 -2.45 4.20
N PHE A 15 -4.93 -2.14 5.46
CA PHE A 15 -5.69 -2.62 6.60
C PHE A 15 -6.97 -1.79 6.80
N GLU A 16 -8.11 -2.46 6.81
CA GLU A 16 -9.40 -1.88 7.17
C GLU A 16 -9.94 -2.57 8.43
N TYR A 17 -10.31 -1.79 9.46
CA TYR A 17 -10.78 -2.39 10.70
C TYR A 17 -12.14 -3.08 10.50
N ASP A 18 -12.20 -4.37 10.84
CA ASP A 18 -13.45 -5.14 10.85
C ASP A 18 -13.78 -5.61 12.28
N GLU A 19 -14.91 -5.14 12.80
CA GLU A 19 -15.38 -5.45 14.14
C GLU A 19 -15.71 -6.94 14.33
N GLU A 20 -16.21 -7.62 13.29
CA GLU A 20 -16.58 -9.04 13.37
C GLU A 20 -15.36 -9.91 13.69
N PHE A 21 -14.23 -9.60 13.06
CA PHE A 21 -12.99 -10.35 13.23
C PHE A 21 -12.17 -9.90 14.45
N LEU A 22 -12.20 -8.61 14.79
CA LEU A 22 -11.24 -7.99 15.71
C LEU A 22 -11.80 -7.56 17.08
N LYS A 23 -13.12 -7.61 17.32
CA LYS A 23 -13.76 -7.19 18.60
C LYS A 23 -13.17 -7.76 19.88
N GLU A 24 -12.51 -8.92 19.81
CA GLU A 24 -11.93 -9.61 20.97
C GLU A 24 -10.57 -9.02 21.39
N TYR A 25 -10.01 -8.09 20.62
CA TYR A 25 -8.70 -7.51 20.84
C TYR A 25 -8.80 -6.01 21.04
N SER A 26 -7.92 -5.46 21.87
CA SER A 26 -7.78 -4.01 21.96
C SER A 26 -7.12 -3.43 20.71
N LEU A 27 -7.41 -2.16 20.41
CA LEU A 27 -6.76 -1.44 19.31
C LEU A 27 -5.23 -1.40 19.46
N GLU A 28 -4.73 -1.30 20.69
CA GLU A 28 -3.29 -1.32 20.99
C GLU A 28 -2.65 -2.67 20.62
N GLU A 29 -3.33 -3.79 20.91
CA GLU A 29 -2.84 -5.12 20.55
C GLU A 29 -2.84 -5.33 19.04
N ILE A 30 -3.90 -4.90 18.35
CA ILE A 30 -4.01 -4.93 16.89
C ILE A 30 -2.87 -4.14 16.28
N GLU A 31 -2.67 -2.90 16.73
CA GLU A 31 -1.64 -2.00 16.22
C GLU A 31 -0.23 -2.56 16.42
N ARG A 32 0.05 -3.10 17.61
CA ARG A 32 1.35 -3.71 17.92
C ARG A 32 1.69 -4.88 17.01
N VAL A 33 0.70 -5.67 16.59
CA VAL A 33 0.90 -6.79 15.67
C VAL A 33 0.98 -6.30 14.22
N ARG A 34 0.08 -5.40 13.81
CA ARG A 34 0.02 -4.82 12.46
C ARG A 34 1.28 -4.04 12.11
N ALA A 35 1.86 -3.27 13.05
CA ALA A 35 3.10 -2.52 12.83
C ALA A 35 4.31 -3.40 12.47
N ARG A 36 4.24 -4.72 12.70
CA ARG A 36 5.28 -5.67 12.28
C ARG A 36 5.13 -6.08 10.82
N PHE A 37 4.02 -5.76 10.16
CA PHE A 37 3.78 -6.09 8.76
C PHE A 37 4.70 -5.30 7.83
N LYS A 38 5.34 -4.22 8.31
CA LYS A 38 6.42 -3.53 7.60
C LYS A 38 7.58 -4.45 7.16
N PHE A 39 7.73 -5.63 7.76
CA PHE A 39 8.74 -6.61 7.40
C PHE A 39 8.23 -7.71 6.44
N LEU A 40 6.96 -7.64 6.01
CA LEU A 40 6.36 -8.58 5.07
C LEU A 40 6.51 -8.08 3.63
N ASP A 41 6.40 -9.03 2.70
CA ASP A 41 6.38 -8.80 1.26
C ASP A 41 4.95 -9.01 0.74
N PRO A 42 4.34 -8.08 -0.02
CA PRO A 42 4.91 -6.82 -0.50
C PRO A 42 5.06 -5.75 0.59
N VAL A 43 6.07 -4.90 0.44
CA VAL A 43 6.34 -3.77 1.34
C VAL A 43 5.13 -2.83 1.38
N GLY A 44 4.74 -2.40 2.58
CA GLY A 44 3.57 -1.54 2.79
C GLY A 44 2.26 -2.30 3.03
N VAL A 45 2.25 -3.63 2.93
CA VAL A 45 1.07 -4.44 3.26
C VAL A 45 0.60 -4.21 4.70
N GLY A 46 -0.71 -4.08 4.88
CA GLY A 46 -1.32 -3.81 6.18
C GLY A 46 -1.11 -2.40 6.72
N ALA A 47 -0.56 -1.47 5.91
CA ALA A 47 -0.64 -0.04 6.19
C ALA A 47 -2.10 0.43 6.20
N LYS A 48 -2.40 1.49 6.95
CA LYS A 48 -3.71 2.13 7.04
C LYS A 48 -4.01 2.99 5.82
N ASP A 49 -2.97 3.57 5.24
CA ASP A 49 -3.04 4.43 4.08
C ASP A 49 -1.72 4.40 3.31
N TYR A 50 -1.71 5.12 2.19
CA TYR A 50 -0.54 5.24 1.35
C TYR A 50 0.64 5.89 2.11
N LYS A 51 0.41 6.90 2.98
CA LYS A 51 1.51 7.56 3.71
C LYS A 51 2.22 6.58 4.63
N GLU A 52 1.48 5.76 5.36
CA GLU A 52 2.05 4.73 6.21
C GLU A 52 2.77 3.64 5.39
N ALA A 53 2.24 3.26 4.22
CA ALA A 53 2.95 2.35 3.32
C ALA A 53 4.29 2.93 2.84
N PHE A 54 4.32 4.22 2.50
CA PHE A 54 5.56 4.93 2.16
C PHE A 54 6.54 4.96 3.33
N LEU A 55 6.08 5.17 4.57
CA LEU A 55 6.93 5.11 5.77
C LEU A 55 7.48 3.71 6.02
N PHE A 56 6.66 2.66 5.83
CA PHE A 56 7.11 1.27 5.93
C PHE A 56 8.19 0.97 4.88
N ALA A 57 8.03 1.48 3.66
CA ALA A 57 9.03 1.31 2.61
C ALA A 57 10.34 2.04 2.93
N LEU A 58 10.25 3.27 3.45
CA LEU A 58 11.39 4.07 3.85
C LEU A 58 12.19 3.41 4.98
N GLU A 59 11.52 2.86 5.99
CA GLU A 59 12.16 2.16 7.11
C GLU A 59 12.94 0.90 6.72
N ASN A 60 12.65 0.32 5.55
CA ASN A 60 13.39 -0.83 5.02
C ASN A 60 14.59 -0.41 4.15
N MET A 61 14.83 0.89 3.96
CA MET A 61 15.99 1.40 3.22
C MET A 61 17.13 1.82 4.15
N GLU A 62 18.35 1.62 3.69
CA GLU A 62 19.54 2.23 4.28
C GLU A 62 19.82 3.55 3.56
N LEU A 63 19.55 4.66 4.25
CA LEU A 63 19.67 6.02 3.76
C LEU A 63 20.53 6.87 4.70
N ASP A 64 21.09 7.95 4.19
CA ASP A 64 21.70 8.99 5.02
C ASP A 64 20.64 9.65 5.94
N GLU A 65 21.04 10.13 7.11
CA GLU A 65 20.12 10.69 8.10
C GLU A 65 19.35 11.90 7.54
N ASP A 66 20.05 12.78 6.81
CA ASP A 66 19.46 14.00 6.25
C ASP A 66 18.40 13.68 5.19
N ILE A 67 18.66 12.66 4.36
CA ILE A 67 17.73 12.26 3.30
C ILE A 67 16.54 11.45 3.86
N ASP A 68 16.74 10.60 4.87
CA ASP A 68 15.65 9.89 5.56
C ASP A 68 14.70 10.88 6.24
N GLU A 69 15.22 11.83 7.01
CA GLU A 69 14.39 12.85 7.69
C GLU A 69 13.59 13.67 6.67
N PHE A 70 14.24 14.10 5.59
CA PHE A 70 13.58 14.87 4.54
C PHE A 70 12.53 14.04 3.78
N CYS A 71 12.78 12.75 3.53
CA CYS A 71 11.76 11.84 2.97
C CYS A 71 10.56 11.70 3.91
N ARG A 72 10.76 11.52 5.22
CA ARG A 72 9.66 11.45 6.20
C ARG A 72 8.83 12.72 6.19
N MET A 73 9.47 13.88 6.19
CA MET A 73 8.79 15.17 6.10
C MET A 73 7.94 15.26 4.82
N LEU A 74 8.50 14.89 3.66
CA LEU A 74 7.77 14.90 2.39
C LEU A 74 6.59 13.92 2.36
N ILE A 75 6.73 12.73 2.96
CA ILE A 75 5.63 11.74 3.03
C ILE A 75 4.47 12.29 3.87
N MET A 76 4.78 12.97 4.97
CA MET A 76 3.74 13.56 5.84
C MET A 76 3.00 14.71 5.16
N ASP A 77 3.72 15.52 4.37
CA ASP A 77 3.20 16.68 3.63
C ASP A 77 3.11 16.43 2.10
N PHE A 78 2.80 15.19 1.72
CA PHE A 78 2.88 14.74 0.32
C PHE A 78 1.99 15.53 -0.63
N GLU A 79 0.82 16.00 -0.17
CA GLU A 79 -0.10 16.83 -0.95
C GLU A 79 0.49 18.20 -1.32
N ASN A 80 1.52 18.64 -0.58
CA ASN A 80 2.22 19.89 -0.74
C ASN A 80 3.64 19.72 -1.28
N ILE A 81 3.99 18.53 -1.80
CA ILE A 81 5.36 18.20 -2.23
C ILE A 81 5.96 19.23 -3.21
N GLN A 82 5.15 19.84 -4.06
CA GLN A 82 5.55 20.92 -4.98
C GLN A 82 6.16 22.15 -4.29
N ASN A 83 5.81 22.42 -3.03
CA ASN A 83 6.30 23.56 -2.27
C ASN A 83 7.79 23.42 -1.92
N TYR A 84 8.32 22.19 -1.93
CA TYR A 84 9.69 21.86 -1.55
C TYR A 84 10.64 21.75 -2.75
N THR A 85 10.19 22.11 -3.96
CA THR A 85 10.98 21.99 -5.20
C THR A 85 12.33 22.71 -5.21
N LYS A 86 12.52 23.68 -4.31
CA LYS A 86 13.76 24.45 -4.14
C LYS A 86 14.69 23.88 -3.06
N GLU A 87 14.23 22.91 -2.27
CA GLU A 87 15.03 22.31 -1.22
C GLU A 87 16.20 21.50 -1.83
N PRO A 88 17.40 21.54 -1.25
CA PRO A 88 18.58 20.87 -1.80
C PRO A 88 18.37 19.37 -2.04
N LEU A 89 17.70 18.70 -1.10
CA LEU A 89 17.47 17.25 -1.09
C LEU A 89 16.25 16.83 -1.91
N TYR A 90 15.47 17.76 -2.47
CA TYR A 90 14.21 17.48 -3.16
C TYR A 90 14.29 16.43 -4.26
N LYS A 91 15.27 16.56 -5.14
CA LYS A 91 15.41 15.65 -6.28
C LYS A 91 15.80 14.25 -5.84
N GLU A 92 16.67 14.16 -4.84
CA GLU A 92 17.13 12.90 -4.29
C GLU A 92 15.99 12.19 -3.55
N ALA A 93 15.26 12.91 -2.71
CA ALA A 93 14.13 12.35 -1.97
C ALA A 93 13.03 11.88 -2.92
N LEU A 94 12.70 12.66 -3.95
CA LEU A 94 11.77 12.20 -4.99
C LEU A 94 12.26 10.94 -5.71
N ALA A 95 13.57 10.78 -5.94
CA ALA A 95 14.10 9.58 -6.55
C ALA A 95 13.96 8.36 -5.63
N VAL A 96 14.11 8.54 -4.32
CA VAL A 96 13.83 7.52 -3.29
C VAL A 96 12.35 7.14 -3.31
N LEU A 97 11.45 8.11 -3.14
CA LEU A 97 10.00 7.89 -3.03
C LEU A 97 9.41 7.22 -4.28
N LYS A 98 9.94 7.49 -5.47
CA LYS A 98 9.52 6.87 -6.75
C LYS A 98 9.84 5.37 -6.86
N ARG A 99 10.70 4.83 -5.99
CA ARG A 99 11.05 3.41 -6.00
C ARG A 99 10.02 2.55 -5.28
N PHE A 100 9.07 3.16 -4.58
CA PHE A 100 8.07 2.44 -3.82
C PHE A 100 6.92 2.01 -4.73
N SER A 101 6.55 0.72 -4.67
CA SER A 101 5.36 0.19 -5.34
C SER A 101 4.14 0.45 -4.45
N THR A 102 3.29 1.40 -4.83
CA THR A 102 2.02 1.66 -4.14
C THR A 102 0.85 1.68 -5.14
N PRO A 103 -0.29 1.04 -4.83
CA PRO A 103 -0.59 0.28 -3.60
C PRO A 103 0.21 -1.02 -3.46
N PRO A 104 0.34 -1.60 -2.23
CA PRO A 104 1.13 -2.81 -1.99
C PRO A 104 0.82 -3.97 -2.93
N PHE A 105 -0.46 -4.17 -3.29
CA PHE A 105 -0.87 -5.26 -4.17
C PHE A 105 -0.87 -4.89 -5.66
N LEU A 106 -0.36 -3.72 -6.05
CA LEU A 106 -0.36 -3.24 -7.45
C LEU A 106 0.17 -4.28 -8.45
N GLU A 107 1.24 -4.98 -8.09
CA GLU A 107 1.88 -5.98 -8.95
C GLU A 107 1.10 -7.31 -9.06
N TYR A 108 0.12 -7.51 -8.19
CA TYR A 108 -0.72 -8.72 -8.12
C TYR A 108 -2.10 -8.52 -8.74
N PHE A 109 -2.45 -7.29 -9.12
CA PHE A 109 -3.66 -7.07 -9.92
C PHE A 109 -3.49 -7.81 -11.25
N GLU A 110 -4.38 -8.77 -11.51
CA GLU A 110 -4.49 -9.33 -12.83
C GLU A 110 -4.82 -8.18 -13.80
N ASP A 111 -4.02 -8.06 -14.86
CA ASP A 111 -4.30 -7.23 -16.03
C ASP A 111 -5.50 -7.86 -16.74
N SER A 112 -6.68 -7.80 -16.09
CA SER A 112 -7.95 -8.29 -16.60
C SER A 112 -8.39 -7.31 -17.67
N ARG A 113 -7.67 -7.32 -18.80
CA ARG A 113 -8.16 -6.76 -20.04
C ARG A 113 -9.47 -7.48 -20.30
N ILE A 114 -10.56 -6.78 -20.03
CA ILE A 114 -11.89 -7.25 -20.40
C ILE A 114 -11.83 -7.40 -21.91
N ILE A 115 -11.66 -8.62 -22.39
CA ILE A 115 -11.81 -8.94 -23.80
C ILE A 115 -13.31 -8.86 -24.06
N VAL A 116 -13.76 -7.69 -24.53
CA VAL A 116 -15.13 -7.53 -25.03
C VAL A 116 -15.18 -8.22 -26.40
N PRO A 117 -15.93 -9.31 -26.56
CA PRO A 117 -16.04 -9.97 -27.85
C PRO A 117 -16.89 -9.14 -28.81
N ASP A 118 -16.52 -9.07 -30.08
CA ASP A 118 -17.32 -8.43 -31.13
C ASP A 118 -18.60 -9.22 -31.46
N ILE A 119 -18.66 -10.49 -31.08
CA ILE A 119 -19.78 -11.41 -31.36
C ILE A 119 -20.15 -12.15 -30.07
N PHE A 120 -21.43 -12.10 -29.74
CA PHE A 120 -22.03 -12.90 -28.66
C PHE A 120 -22.80 -14.05 -29.28
N VAL A 121 -22.39 -15.29 -28.99
CA VAL A 121 -23.11 -16.50 -29.43
C VAL A 121 -23.93 -17.01 -28.25
N TYR A 122 -25.25 -17.05 -28.43
CA TYR A 122 -26.19 -17.57 -27.45
C TYR A 122 -26.74 -18.90 -27.95
N LYS A 123 -26.63 -19.94 -27.13
CA LYS A 123 -27.16 -21.26 -27.47
C LYS A 123 -28.58 -21.38 -26.93
N GLU A 124 -29.57 -21.41 -27.81
CA GLU A 124 -30.97 -21.61 -27.44
C GLU A 124 -31.40 -23.02 -27.87
N ASN A 125 -31.94 -23.81 -26.94
CA ASN A 125 -32.46 -25.16 -27.20
C ASN A 125 -31.49 -26.16 -27.86
N GLY A 126 -30.18 -26.02 -27.65
CA GLY A 126 -29.20 -27.00 -28.12
C GLY A 126 -28.65 -26.76 -29.53
N GLU A 127 -29.18 -25.76 -30.24
CA GLU A 127 -28.62 -25.26 -31.51
C GLU A 127 -28.02 -23.87 -31.31
N ILE A 128 -26.99 -23.57 -32.11
CA ILE A 128 -26.23 -22.32 -32.09
C ILE A 128 -26.95 -21.29 -32.95
#